data_AF-A0A930WDK3-F1
#
_entry.id   AF-A0A930WDK3-F1
#
_cell.length_a   1.000
_cell.length_b   1.000
_cell.length_c   1.000
_cell.angle_alpha   90.00
_cell.angle_beta   90.00
_cell.angle_gamma   90.00
#
_symmetry.space_group_name_H-M   'P 1'
#
loop_
_entity.id
_entity.type
_entity.pdbx_description
1 polymer ?
#
loop_
_entity_poly.entity_id
_entity_poly.type
_entity_poly.pdbx_seq_one_letter_code
_entity_poly.pdbx_strand_id
1 'polypeptide(L)'
;FRDPYNRKTFSKKKINEEIFEHYKALTAFRTENKEDFKGDFNVIYENNGCLVYQRGSLLCAVNMNEHTEYIEGLHGKQIFASHQIRNHPNGLLVPAFGFAAYEI
;
A
#
# COMPACT_ATOMS: atom_id res chain seq x y z
N PHE A 1 10.25 17.43 8.83
CA PHE A 1 9.44 18.65 8.64
C PHE A 1 9.93 19.73 9.59
N ARG A 2 10.23 20.94 9.10
CA ARG A 2 10.83 22.03 9.90
C ARG A 2 10.09 23.34 9.66
N ASP A 3 9.65 23.98 10.75
CA ASP A 3 9.07 25.34 10.72
C ASP A 3 10.14 26.35 10.28
N PRO A 4 9.83 27.35 9.44
CA PRO A 4 8.51 27.71 8.88
C PRO A 4 8.15 27.03 7.56
N TYR A 5 8.99 26.13 7.04
CA TYR A 5 8.89 25.65 5.66
C TYR A 5 7.67 24.77 5.38
N ASN A 6 7.09 24.13 6.39
CA ASN A 6 5.84 23.36 6.30
C ASN A 6 4.57 24.22 6.40
N ARG A 7 4.69 25.54 6.62
CA ARG A 7 3.57 26.51 6.66
C ARG A 7 3.45 27.36 5.39
N LYS A 8 4.13 26.96 4.31
CA LYS A 8 3.99 27.64 3.01
C LYS A 8 2.52 27.61 2.58
N THR A 9 2.06 28.71 1.98
CA THR A 9 0.71 28.78 1.42
C THR A 9 0.54 27.76 0.31
N PHE A 10 -0.66 27.17 0.22
CA PHE A 10 -0.99 26.24 -0.83
C PHE A 10 -1.01 26.92 -2.19
N SER A 11 -0.45 26.28 -3.21
CA SER A 11 -0.43 26.79 -4.58
C SER A 11 -1.01 25.75 -5.52
N LYS A 12 -2.20 26.03 -6.07
CA LYS A 12 -2.84 25.19 -7.10
C LYS A 12 -1.95 24.97 -8.33
N LYS A 13 -1.10 25.95 -8.66
CA LYS A 13 -0.16 25.89 -9.79
C LYS A 13 1.03 24.94 -9.57
N LYS A 14 1.24 24.48 -8.33
CA LYS A 14 2.38 23.61 -7.95
C LYS A 14 1.91 22.23 -7.48
N ILE A 15 0.66 21.85 -7.77
CA ILE A 15 0.17 20.52 -7.45
C ILE A 15 0.97 19.51 -8.26
N ASN A 16 1.47 18.48 -7.57
CA ASN A 16 1.92 17.27 -8.24
C ASN A 16 0.66 16.41 -8.46
N GLU A 17 0.18 16.36 -9.70
CA GLU A 17 -1.06 15.67 -10.06
C GLU A 17 -0.99 14.15 -9.82
N GLU A 18 0.19 13.54 -10.02
CA GLU A 18 0.40 12.12 -9.76
C GLU A 18 0.18 11.79 -8.28
N ILE A 19 0.80 12.56 -7.38
CA ILE A 19 0.63 12.40 -5.93
C ILE A 19 -0.83 12.67 -5.54
N PHE A 20 -1.44 13.71 -6.11
CA PHE A 20 -2.82 14.07 -5.81
C PHE A 20 -3.80 12.95 -6.18
N GLU A 21 -3.75 12.44 -7.42
CA GLU A 21 -4.63 11.37 -7.87
C GLU A 21 -4.35 10.05 -7.13
N HIS A 22 -3.10 9.78 -6.77
CA HIS A 22 -2.75 8.64 -5.93
C HIS A 22 -3.45 8.70 -4.55
N TYR A 23 -3.36 9.83 -3.83
CA TYR A 23 -4.02 9.97 -2.52
C TYR A 23 -5.54 9.96 -2.61
N LYS A 24 -6.09 10.47 -3.72
CA LYS A 24 -7.53 10.42 -4.01
C LYS A 24 -8.00 8.98 -4.21
N ALA A 25 -7.27 8.17 -4.99
CA ALA A 25 -7.55 6.74 -5.17
C ALA A 25 -7.42 5.96 -3.85
N LEU A 26 -6.38 6.24 -3.05
CA LEU A 26 -6.24 5.65 -1.70
C LEU A 26 -7.43 5.96 -0.79
N THR A 27 -7.94 7.19 -0.84
CA THR A 27 -9.10 7.61 -0.03
C THR A 27 -10.37 6.87 -0.48
N ALA A 28 -10.58 6.70 -1.79
CA ALA A 28 -11.69 5.92 -2.33
C ALA A 28 -11.60 4.45 -1.88
N PHE A 29 -10.45 3.82 -2.09
CA PHE A 29 -10.19 2.44 -1.67
C PHE A 29 -10.47 2.23 -0.17
N ARG A 30 -9.98 3.13 0.69
CA ARG A 30 -10.24 3.07 2.14
C ARG A 30 -11.72 3.21 2.48
N THR A 31 -12.46 4.03 1.72
CA THR A 31 -13.89 4.27 1.94
C THR A 31 -14.72 3.06 1.53
N GLU A 32 -14.37 2.44 0.41
CA GLU A 32 -15.02 1.22 -0.10
C GLU A 32 -14.80 0.02 0.85
N ASN A 33 -13.60 -0.09 1.44
CA ASN A 33 -13.22 -1.18 2.35
C ASN A 33 -13.27 -0.76 3.84
N LYS A 34 -14.18 0.17 4.17
CA LYS A 34 -14.20 0.84 5.49
C LYS A 34 -14.33 -0.14 6.67
N GLU A 35 -15.09 -1.22 6.51
CA GLU A 35 -15.30 -2.18 7.61
C GLU A 35 -14.03 -2.96 7.93
N ASP A 36 -13.28 -3.41 6.92
CA ASP A 36 -11.96 -4.03 7.12
C ASP A 36 -10.98 -3.08 7.84
N PHE A 37 -10.99 -1.81 7.44
CA PHE A 37 -10.16 -0.78 8.05
C PHE A 37 -10.63 -0.28 9.43
N LYS A 38 -11.76 -0.78 9.96
CA LYS A 38 -12.13 -0.65 11.37
C LYS A 38 -11.70 -1.85 12.20
N GLY A 39 -11.51 -3.00 11.56
CA GLY A 39 -11.06 -4.23 12.21
C GLY A 39 -9.62 -4.15 12.71
N ASP A 40 -9.21 -5.21 13.37
CA ASP A 40 -7.88 -5.35 13.99
C ASP A 40 -6.75 -5.21 12.97
N PHE A 41 -5.60 -4.81 13.48
CA PHE A 41 -4.35 -4.72 12.73
C PHE A 41 -3.42 -5.83 13.19
N ASN A 42 -3.10 -6.76 12.29
CA ASN A 42 -2.22 -7.89 12.58
C ASN A 42 -1.04 -7.89 11.62
N VAL A 43 0.18 -7.87 12.14
CA VAL A 43 1.39 -8.04 11.31
C VAL A 43 1.53 -9.53 11.00
N ILE A 44 1.62 -9.85 9.71
CA ILE A 44 1.74 -11.23 9.21
C ILE A 44 3.18 -11.52 8.78
N TYR A 45 3.86 -10.51 8.23
CA TYR A 45 5.24 -10.60 7.78
C TYR A 45 5.94 -9.27 7.98
N GLU A 46 7.16 -9.31 8.51
CA GLU A 46 8.07 -8.17 8.55
C GLU A 46 9.49 -8.69 8.31
N ASN A 47 10.12 -8.22 7.24
CA ASN A 47 11.50 -8.51 6.98
C ASN A 47 12.13 -7.43 6.09
N ASN A 48 13.35 -7.01 6.44
CA ASN A 48 14.19 -6.17 5.60
C ASN A 48 13.52 -4.93 5.01
N GLY A 49 12.50 -4.32 5.61
CA GLY A 49 11.80 -3.16 5.01
C GLY A 49 10.58 -3.50 4.15
N CYS A 50 10.17 -4.77 4.09
CA CYS A 50 8.86 -5.18 3.62
C CYS A 50 7.96 -5.62 4.78
N LEU A 51 6.72 -5.11 4.77
CA LEU A 51 5.71 -5.33 5.77
C LEU A 51 4.45 -5.88 5.09
N VAL A 52 3.90 -6.96 5.61
CA VAL A 52 2.54 -7.41 5.30
C VAL A 52 1.72 -7.43 6.57
N TYR A 53 0.58 -6.75 6.54
CA TYR A 53 -0.36 -6.72 7.64
C TYR A 53 -1.77 -7.03 7.14
N GLN A 54 -2.57 -7.62 8.02
CA GLN A 54 -3.97 -7.93 7.77
C GLN A 54 -4.87 -6.87 8.39
N ARG A 55 -5.96 -6.51 7.68
CA ARG A 55 -7.11 -5.73 8.15
C ARG A 55 -8.38 -6.43 7.68
N GLY A 56 -9.15 -7.03 8.60
CA GLY A 56 -10.34 -7.81 8.20
C GLY A 56 -10.00 -8.90 7.17
N SER A 57 -10.67 -8.88 6.02
CA SER A 57 -10.40 -9.80 4.90
C SER A 57 -9.35 -9.28 3.90
N LEU A 58 -8.54 -8.29 4.29
CA LEU A 58 -7.50 -7.71 3.43
C LEU A 58 -6.10 -8.02 3.95
N LEU A 59 -5.21 -8.46 3.05
CA LEU A 59 -3.76 -8.41 3.24
C LEU A 59 -3.20 -7.18 2.54
N CYS A 60 -2.53 -6.30 3.29
CA CYS A 60 -1.85 -5.13 2.78
C CYS A 60 -0.34 -5.36 2.84
N ALA A 61 0.33 -5.30 1.69
CA ALA A 61 1.77 -5.42 1.56
C ALA A 61 2.39 -4.08 1.15
N VAL A 62 3.48 -3.70 1.80
CA VAL A 62 4.29 -2.52 1.49
C VAL A 62 5.75 -2.94 1.48
N ASN A 63 6.47 -2.57 0.43
CA ASN A 63 7.89 -2.79 0.29
C ASN A 63 8.59 -1.43 0.22
N MET A 64 9.46 -1.15 1.18
CA MET A 64 10.24 0.09 1.25
C MET A 64 11.66 -0.08 0.67
N ASN A 65 11.96 -1.23 0.07
CA ASN A 65 13.25 -1.54 -0.53
C ASN A 65 13.33 -1.15 -2.01
N GLU A 66 14.56 -1.09 -2.50
CA GLU A 66 14.92 -0.89 -3.90
C GLU A 66 14.79 -2.16 -4.76
N HIS A 67 14.43 -3.29 -4.15
CA HIS A 67 14.30 -4.59 -4.82
C HIS A 67 12.94 -5.21 -4.56
N THR A 68 12.46 -6.01 -5.50
CA THR A 68 11.21 -6.78 -5.34
C THR A 68 11.39 -7.84 -4.27
N GLU A 69 10.43 -7.92 -3.35
CA GLU A 69 10.39 -8.93 -2.29
C GLU A 69 9.42 -10.05 -2.65
N TYR A 70 9.82 -11.29 -2.37
CA TYR A 70 8.99 -12.48 -2.53
C TYR A 70 8.62 -13.03 -1.16
N ILE A 71 7.33 -13.22 -0.93
CA ILE A 71 6.79 -13.69 0.34
C ILE A 71 6.05 -15.00 0.10
N GLU A 72 6.68 -16.10 0.50
CA GLU A 72 6.16 -17.44 0.32
C GLU A 72 4.93 -17.71 1.21
N GLY A 73 3.97 -18.49 0.70
CA GLY A 73 2.81 -18.99 1.43
C GLY A 73 1.67 -18.00 1.62
N LEU A 74 1.83 -16.73 1.21
CA LEU A 74 0.75 -15.75 1.20
C LEU A 74 0.10 -15.66 -0.18
N HIS A 75 -1.23 -15.58 -0.20
CA HIS A 75 -2.03 -15.56 -1.42
C HIS A 75 -3.22 -14.64 -1.26
N GLY A 76 -3.70 -14.10 -2.39
CA GLY A 76 -4.94 -13.34 -2.44
C GLY A 76 -5.15 -12.74 -3.83
N LYS A 77 -6.35 -12.24 -4.08
CA LYS A 77 -6.66 -11.51 -5.31
C LYS A 77 -6.21 -10.07 -5.15
N GLN A 78 -5.27 -9.60 -5.98
CA GLN A 78 -4.86 -8.19 -5.97
C GLN A 78 -6.05 -7.31 -6.36
N ILE A 79 -6.43 -6.38 -5.48
CA ILE A 79 -7.56 -5.46 -5.69
C ILE A 79 -7.13 -4.00 -5.78
N PHE A 80 -5.95 -3.67 -5.25
CA PHE A 80 -5.38 -2.31 -5.33
C PHE A 80 -3.85 -2.41 -5.25
N ALA A 81 -3.12 -1.71 -6.12
CA ALA A 81 -1.67 -1.77 -6.11
C ALA A 81 -1.02 -0.57 -6.80
N SER A 82 0.22 -0.30 -6.41
CA SER A 82 1.14 0.62 -7.12
C SER A 82 1.48 0.13 -8.53
N HIS A 83 1.59 -1.19 -8.71
CA HIS A 83 1.93 -1.85 -9.96
C HIS A 83 1.08 -3.09 -10.12
N GLN A 84 0.63 -3.35 -11.35
CA GLN A 84 -0.05 -4.59 -11.69
C GLN A 84 0.97 -5.71 -11.81
N ILE A 85 0.78 -6.79 -11.05
CA ILE A 85 1.72 -7.89 -10.99
C ILE A 85 0.94 -9.18 -11.18
N ARG A 86 1.54 -10.15 -11.87
CA ARG A 86 0.98 -11.50 -11.90
C ARG A 86 1.19 -12.14 -10.53
N ASN A 87 0.12 -12.68 -9.96
CA ASN A 87 0.21 -13.50 -8.76
C ASN A 87 1.20 -14.66 -8.99
N HIS A 88 2.09 -14.89 -8.03
CA HIS A 88 2.95 -16.05 -8.03
C HIS A 88 2.16 -17.23 -7.43
N PRO A 89 2.25 -18.45 -8.00
CA PRO A 89 1.46 -19.60 -7.52
C PRO A 89 1.74 -19.97 -6.07
N ASN A 90 2.91 -19.62 -5.53
CA ASN A 90 3.38 -20.01 -4.19
C ASN A 90 3.59 -18.82 -3.23
N GLY A 91 3.23 -17.59 -3.63
CA GLY A 91 3.45 -16.43 -2.77
C GLY A 91 3.05 -15.09 -3.36
N LEU A 92 3.36 -14.02 -2.64
CA LEU A 92 3.21 -12.63 -3.11
C LEU A 92 4.52 -12.08 -3.64
N LEU A 93 4.45 -11.30 -4.71
CA LEU A 93 5.55 -10.47 -5.19
C LEU A 93 5.20 -9.01 -4.88
N VAL A 94 6.08 -8.32 -4.17
CA VAL A 94 5.89 -6.90 -3.80
C VAL A 94 7.03 -6.08 -4.43
N PRO A 95 6.77 -5.27 -5.46
CA PRO A 95 7.81 -4.57 -6.22
C PRO A 95 8.58 -3.60 -5.34
N ALA A 96 9.78 -3.22 -5.79
CA ALA A 96 10.56 -2.16 -5.16
C ALA A 96 9.72 -0.89 -4.96
N PHE A 97 9.76 -0.32 -3.75
CA PHE A 97 8.95 0.84 -3.33
C PHE A 97 7.44 0.70 -3.58
N GLY A 98 6.98 -0.54 -3.75
CA GLY A 98 5.62 -0.86 -4.13
C GLY A 98 4.74 -1.15 -2.92
N PHE A 99 3.44 -1.01 -3.12
CA PHE A 99 2.42 -1.55 -2.24
C PHE A 99 1.36 -2.29 -3.05
N ALA A 100 0.65 -3.18 -2.36
CA ALA A 100 -0.54 -3.85 -2.88
C ALA A 100 -1.47 -4.26 -1.73
N ALA A 101 -2.77 -4.31 -2.01
CA ALA A 101 -3.79 -4.89 -1.16
C ALA A 101 -4.43 -6.08 -1.88
N TYR A 102 -4.66 -7.15 -1.13
CA TYR A 102 -5.20 -8.42 -1.60
C TYR A 102 -6.40 -8.82 -0.76
N GLU A 103 -7.43 -9.35 -1.42
CA GLU A 103 -8.57 -10.00 -0.78
C GLU A 103 -8.24 -11.49 -0.55
N ILE A 104 -8.47 -11.99 0.68
CA ILE A 104 -8.22 -13.38 1.11
C ILE A 104 -9.50 -14.21 1.23
#